data_AF-A0A6B3GCV3-F1
#
_entry.id   AF-A0A6B3GCV3-F1
#
_cell.length_a   1.000
_cell.length_b   1.000
_cell.length_c   1.000
_cell.angle_alpha   90.00
_cell.angle_beta   90.00
_cell.angle_gamma   90.00
#
_symmetry.space_group_name_H-M   'P 1'
#
loop_
_entity.id
_entity.type
_entity.pdbx_description
1 polymer ?
#
loop_
_entity_poly.entity_id
_entity_poly.type
_entity_poly.pdbx_seq_one_letter_code
_entity_poly.pdbx_strand_id
1 'polypeptide(L)'
;GIGSTADRSSALYRPVALAIALTEAVTARQVSSVVTDELLPAFGGRQLAIYLLNERHLHLAWETGFPKGFLDRFDGVGLDVSIPGVETLTTGRPIFFESMQRLAEAYPGIPIDADVGARAFLPLIASGRP
;
A
#
# COMPACT_ATOMS: atom_id res chain seq x y z
N GLY A 1 -33.68 3.30 34.03
CA GLY A 1 -33.11 2.65 32.83
C GLY A 1 -31.63 2.55 33.01
N ILE A 2 -31.11 1.32 33.08
CA ILE A 2 -29.69 1.01 33.25
C ILE A 2 -28.94 1.34 31.95
N GLY A 3 -28.35 2.53 31.86
CA GLY A 3 -27.27 2.81 30.90
C GLY A 3 -26.11 1.89 31.21
N SER A 4 -25.99 0.82 30.43
CA SER A 4 -25.05 -0.29 30.64
C SER A 4 -23.63 0.22 30.79
N THR A 5 -22.91 -0.29 31.78
CA THR A 5 -21.47 -0.10 32.00
C THR A 5 -20.64 -0.32 30.73
N ALA A 6 -21.16 -1.08 29.76
CA ALA A 6 -20.59 -1.29 28.43
C ALA A 6 -20.42 0.00 27.60
N ASP A 7 -21.29 1.00 27.78
CA ASP A 7 -21.30 2.23 26.97
C ASP A 7 -20.27 3.28 27.47
N ARG A 8 -19.97 3.26 28.78
CA ARG A 8 -18.79 3.98 29.32
C ARG A 8 -17.48 3.30 28.94
N SER A 9 -17.50 1.97 28.86
CA SER A 9 -16.35 1.18 28.43
C SER A 9 -16.00 1.49 26.97
N SER A 10 -16.98 1.45 26.05
CA SER A 10 -16.80 1.76 24.62
C SER A 10 -16.27 3.18 24.37
N ALA A 11 -16.73 4.17 25.14
CA ALA A 11 -16.26 5.55 25.06
C ALA A 11 -14.80 5.71 25.53
N LEU A 12 -14.36 4.93 26.52
CA LEU A 12 -12.97 4.92 26.99
C LEU A 12 -12.04 4.11 26.08
N TYR A 13 -12.55 3.08 25.39
CA TYR A 13 -11.79 2.33 24.39
C TYR A 13 -11.58 3.11 23.09
N ARG A 14 -12.44 4.08 22.77
CA ARG A 14 -12.32 4.86 21.52
C ARG A 14 -11.03 5.69 21.44
N PRO A 15 -10.61 6.43 22.48
CA PRO A 15 -9.30 7.10 22.51
C PRO A 15 -8.11 6.12 22.43
N VAL A 16 -8.21 4.96 23.09
CA VAL A 16 -7.14 3.95 23.09
C VAL A 16 -7.03 3.29 21.71
N ALA A 17 -8.15 2.90 21.11
CA ALA A 17 -8.21 2.35 19.75
C ALA A 17 -7.70 3.38 18.72
N LEU A 18 -8.05 4.65 18.90
CA LEU A 18 -7.54 5.73 18.06
C LEU A 18 -6.03 5.92 18.25
N ALA A 19 -5.52 5.90 19.48
CA ALA A 19 -4.09 6.00 19.76
C ALA A 19 -3.30 4.82 19.18
N ILE A 20 -3.87 3.61 19.23
CA ILE A 20 -3.30 2.41 18.61
C ILE A 20 -3.29 2.57 17.08
N ALA A 21 -4.43 2.91 16.47
CA ALA A 21 -4.51 3.10 15.01
C ALA A 21 -3.59 4.22 14.52
N LEU A 22 -3.45 5.32 15.28
CA LEU A 22 -2.51 6.40 14.99
C LEU A 22 -1.05 5.94 15.13
N THR A 23 -0.73 5.15 16.16
CA THR A 23 0.60 4.59 16.36
C THR A 23 0.96 3.62 15.24
N GLU A 24 0.04 2.72 14.85
CA GLU A 24 0.22 1.79 13.74
C GLU A 24 0.38 2.53 12.40
N ALA A 25 -0.40 3.57 12.15
CA ALA A 25 -0.25 4.41 10.95
C ALA A 25 1.10 5.14 10.93
N VAL A 26 1.56 5.65 12.07
CA VAL A 26 2.89 6.26 12.22
C VAL A 26 4.00 5.23 12.02
N THR A 27 3.86 4.03 12.59
CA THR A 27 4.84 2.94 12.42
C THR A 27 4.85 2.45 10.98
N ALA A 28 3.72 2.31 10.30
CA ALA A 28 3.65 1.95 8.89
C ALA A 28 4.36 3.00 8.03
N ARG A 29 4.17 4.30 8.32
CA ARG A 29 4.89 5.40 7.67
C ARG A 29 6.39 5.40 8.00
N GLN A 30 6.78 5.11 9.23
CA GLN A 30 8.18 5.02 9.65
C GLN A 30 8.90 3.81 9.03
N VAL A 31 8.26 2.65 9.03
CA VAL A 31 8.74 1.44 8.34
C VAL A 31 8.83 1.70 6.85
N SER A 32 7.85 2.38 6.26
CA SER A 32 7.91 2.82 4.87
C SER A 32 9.13 3.72 4.63
N SER A 33 9.41 4.68 5.52
CA SER A 33 10.61 5.55 5.42
C SER A 33 11.92 4.77 5.52
N VAL A 34 12.04 3.83 6.47
CA VAL A 34 13.26 3.01 6.65
C VAL A 34 13.47 2.06 5.46
N VAL A 35 12.39 1.45 4.96
CA VAL A 35 12.39 0.68 3.71
C VAL A 35 12.85 1.56 2.54
N THR A 36 12.43 2.83 2.48
CA THR A 36 12.80 3.75 1.40
C THR A 36 14.29 4.09 1.45
N ASP A 37 14.85 4.37 2.63
CA ASP A 37 16.27 4.77 2.75
C ASP A 37 17.25 3.61 2.49
N GLU A 38 16.85 2.36 2.77
CA GLU A 38 17.69 1.17 2.55
C GLU A 38 17.41 0.43 1.23
N LEU A 39 16.16 0.40 0.74
CA LEU A 39 15.78 -0.40 -0.43
C LEU A 39 15.84 0.37 -1.76
N LEU A 40 15.48 1.66 -1.82
CA LEU A 40 15.50 2.40 -3.11
C LEU A 40 16.88 2.41 -3.79
N PRO A 41 17.99 2.66 -3.07
CA PRO A 41 19.33 2.58 -3.66
C PRO A 41 19.68 1.16 -4.14
N ALA A 42 19.15 0.13 -3.48
CA ALA A 42 19.41 -1.28 -3.81
C ALA A 42 18.60 -1.77 -5.03
N PHE A 43 17.42 -1.19 -5.28
CA PHE A 43 16.56 -1.57 -6.41
C PHE A 43 16.87 -0.80 -7.71
N GLY A 44 17.64 0.30 -7.65
CA GLY A 44 18.01 1.08 -8.83
C GLY A 44 16.83 1.72 -9.58
N GLY A 45 15.64 1.69 -8.99
CA GLY A 45 14.41 2.20 -9.58
C GLY A 45 14.34 3.72 -9.51
N ARG A 46 13.85 4.35 -10.59
CA ARG A 46 13.59 5.81 -10.61
C ARG A 46 12.26 6.19 -9.97
N GLN A 47 11.43 5.20 -9.61
CA GLN A 47 10.05 5.36 -9.16
C GLN A 47 9.75 4.34 -8.06
N LEU A 48 9.08 4.78 -6.99
CA LEU A 48 8.60 3.90 -5.93
C LEU A 48 7.28 4.44 -5.38
N ALA A 49 6.33 3.54 -5.19
CA ALA A 49 5.06 3.82 -4.53
C ALA A 49 4.83 2.79 -3.42
N ILE A 50 4.33 3.25 -2.28
CA ILE A 50 3.97 2.41 -1.15
C ILE A 50 2.48 2.58 -0.89
N TYR A 51 1.78 1.45 -0.93
CA TYR A 51 0.35 1.37 -0.64
C TYR A 51 0.14 0.65 0.70
N LEU A 52 -0.84 1.13 1.46
CA LEU A 52 -1.32 0.49 2.68
C LEU A 52 -2.71 -0.09 2.43
N LEU A 53 -2.94 -1.30 2.92
CA LEU A 53 -4.25 -1.92 2.89
C LEU A 53 -5.07 -1.45 4.10
N ASN A 54 -6.20 -0.80 3.86
CA ASN A 54 -7.18 -0.47 4.90
C ASN A 54 -8.59 -0.84 4.41
N GLU A 55 -9.39 -1.50 5.25
CA GLU A 55 -10.77 -1.88 4.92
C GLU A 55 -10.96 -2.50 3.51
N ARG A 56 -10.01 -3.35 3.07
CA ARG A 56 -10.00 -3.98 1.73
C ARG A 56 -9.79 -3.01 0.55
N HIS A 57 -9.22 -1.85 0.80
CA HIS A 57 -8.83 -0.86 -0.21
C HIS A 57 -7.35 -0.49 -0.07
N LEU A 58 -6.69 -0.28 -1.20
CA LEU A 58 -5.29 0.16 -1.25
C LEU A 58 -5.23 1.68 -1.22
N HIS A 59 -4.52 2.22 -0.26
CA HIS A 59 -4.33 3.66 -0.10
C HIS A 59 -2.88 4.04 -0.32
N LEU A 60 -2.64 5.08 -1.12
CA LEU A 60 -1.31 5.59 -1.40
C LEU A 60 -0.74 6.26 -0.14
N ALA A 61 0.26 5.65 0.48
CA ALA A 61 0.91 6.20 1.66
C ALA A 61 2.11 7.07 1.32
N TRP A 62 2.80 6.75 0.21
CA TRP A 62 3.98 7.46 -0.24
C TRP A 62 4.28 7.21 -1.72
N GLU A 63 4.82 8.20 -2.43
CA GLU A 63 5.28 8.08 -3.82
C GLU A 63 6.53 8.93 -4.10
N THR A 64 7.31 8.51 -5.08
CA THR A 64 8.38 9.31 -5.70
C THR A 64 8.58 8.94 -7.16
N GLY A 65 9.03 9.89 -7.97
CA GLY A 65 9.43 9.67 -9.37
C GLY A 65 8.31 9.49 -10.39
N PHE A 66 7.04 9.44 -9.95
CA PHE A 66 5.89 9.38 -10.84
C PHE A 66 5.51 10.76 -11.41
N PRO A 67 4.91 10.83 -12.60
CA PRO A 67 4.25 12.03 -13.06
C PRO A 67 3.20 12.49 -12.04
N LYS A 68 3.13 13.80 -11.78
CA LYS A 68 2.24 14.38 -10.76
C LYS A 68 0.79 13.91 -10.97
N GLY A 69 0.19 13.34 -9.93
CA GLY A 69 -1.21 12.87 -9.94
C GLY A 69 -1.45 11.59 -10.75
N PHE A 70 -0.40 10.94 -11.24
CA PHE A 70 -0.54 9.66 -11.95
C PHE A 70 -1.14 8.59 -11.04
N LEU A 71 -0.72 8.57 -9.75
CA LEU A 71 -1.16 7.55 -8.81
C LEU A 71 -2.51 7.81 -8.15
N ASP A 72 -3.09 8.99 -8.29
CA ASP A 72 -4.37 9.36 -7.66
C ASP A 72 -5.51 8.40 -8.02
N ARG A 73 -5.48 7.81 -9.21
CA ARG A 73 -6.48 6.83 -9.67
C ARG A 73 -6.32 5.42 -9.10
N PHE A 74 -5.17 5.13 -8.51
CA PHE A 74 -4.89 3.87 -7.85
C PHE A 74 -5.10 3.98 -6.33
N ASP A 75 -5.30 5.19 -5.80
CA ASP A 75 -5.68 5.42 -4.41
C ASP A 75 -7.15 5.04 -4.16
N GLY A 76 -7.40 4.30 -3.08
CA GLY A 76 -8.71 3.78 -2.72
C GLY A 76 -9.21 2.61 -3.58
N VAL A 77 -8.35 1.96 -4.37
CA VAL A 77 -8.75 0.82 -5.20
C VAL A 77 -9.09 -0.40 -4.34
N GLY A 78 -10.26 -0.99 -4.58
CA GLY A 78 -10.72 -2.21 -3.91
C GLY A 78 -9.96 -3.47 -4.33
N LEU A 79 -9.93 -4.47 -3.45
CA LEU A 79 -9.26 -5.77 -3.70
C LEU A 79 -9.93 -6.65 -4.78
N ASP A 80 -11.07 -6.25 -5.33
CA ASP A 80 -11.76 -6.90 -6.45
C ASP A 80 -11.26 -6.42 -7.83
N VAL A 81 -10.45 -5.36 -7.86
CA VAL A 81 -9.92 -4.79 -9.10
C VAL A 81 -8.71 -5.59 -9.60
N SER A 82 -8.72 -5.92 -10.89
CA SER A 82 -7.62 -6.61 -11.56
C SER A 82 -6.48 -5.65 -11.91
N ILE A 83 -5.64 -5.36 -10.93
CA ILE A 83 -4.38 -4.61 -11.10
C ILE A 83 -3.24 -5.34 -10.38
N PRO A 84 -1.99 -5.16 -10.83
CA PRO A 84 -0.83 -5.90 -10.30
C PRO A 84 -0.62 -5.72 -8.80
N GLY A 85 -0.88 -4.52 -8.25
CA GLY A 85 -0.75 -4.26 -6.82
C GLY A 85 -1.75 -5.06 -5.98
N VAL A 86 -3.00 -5.18 -6.44
CA VAL A 86 -4.04 -6.00 -5.79
C VAL A 86 -3.69 -7.49 -5.90
N GLU A 87 -3.26 -7.96 -7.07
CA GLU A 87 -2.87 -9.36 -7.27
C GLU A 87 -1.67 -9.74 -6.38
N THR A 88 -0.67 -8.87 -6.30
CA THR A 88 0.51 -9.07 -5.46
C THR A 88 0.13 -9.25 -3.99
N LEU A 89 -0.78 -8.42 -3.48
CA LEU A 89 -1.23 -8.49 -2.09
C LEU A 89 -2.16 -9.68 -1.82
N THR A 90 -3.09 -9.97 -2.73
CA THR A 90 -4.04 -11.09 -2.57
C THR A 90 -3.36 -12.45 -2.68
N THR A 91 -2.36 -12.58 -3.55
CA THR A 91 -1.57 -13.82 -3.70
C THR A 91 -0.44 -13.93 -2.67
N GLY A 92 -0.02 -12.79 -2.10
CA GLY A 92 1.17 -12.71 -1.23
C GLY A 92 2.47 -13.02 -1.96
N ARG A 93 2.49 -12.96 -3.30
CA ARG A 93 3.66 -13.29 -4.13
C ARG A 93 4.14 -12.04 -4.88
N PRO A 94 5.46 -11.83 -4.98
CA PRO A 94 5.99 -10.74 -5.78
C PRO A 94 5.75 -11.00 -7.28
N ILE A 95 5.48 -9.93 -8.02
CA ILE A 95 5.29 -9.94 -9.47
C ILE A 95 6.36 -9.04 -10.10
N PHE A 96 7.01 -9.52 -11.15
CA PHE A 96 8.09 -8.80 -11.83
C PHE A 96 7.79 -8.69 -13.32
N PHE A 97 7.93 -7.48 -13.86
CA PHE A 97 7.82 -7.18 -15.28
C PHE A 97 9.16 -6.64 -15.77
N GLU A 98 9.75 -7.34 -16.74
CA GLU A 98 11.01 -6.94 -17.39
C GLU A 98 10.86 -5.72 -18.31
N SER A 99 9.62 -5.37 -18.69
CA SER A 99 9.31 -4.20 -19.49
C SER A 99 7.91 -3.63 -19.19
N MET A 100 7.71 -2.35 -19.47
CA MET A 100 6.40 -1.69 -19.37
C MET A 100 5.40 -2.24 -20.39
N GLN A 101 5.87 -2.74 -21.54
CA GLN A 101 5.04 -3.43 -22.54
C GLN A 101 4.44 -4.72 -21.96
N ARG A 102 5.25 -5.56 -21.30
CA ARG A 102 4.76 -6.79 -20.66
C ARG A 102 3.76 -6.51 -19.55
N LEU A 103 3.94 -5.41 -18.83
CA LEU A 103 2.97 -4.96 -17.83
C LEU A 103 1.63 -4.58 -18.49
N ALA A 104 1.65 -3.81 -19.58
CA ALA A 104 0.44 -3.41 -20.31
C ALA A 104 -0.27 -4.60 -20.98
N GLU A 105 0.48 -5.60 -21.47
CA GLU A 105 -0.07 -6.84 -22.03
C GLU A 105 -0.74 -7.70 -20.96
N ALA A 106 -0.13 -7.82 -19.77
CA ALA A 106 -0.67 -8.62 -18.67
C ALA A 106 -1.93 -8.00 -18.04
N TYR A 107 -2.03 -6.67 -18.03
CA TYR A 107 -3.20 -5.95 -17.53
C TYR A 107 -3.71 -4.94 -18.56
N PRO A 108 -4.48 -5.38 -19.57
CA PRO A 108 -4.99 -4.49 -20.59
C PRO A 108 -5.84 -3.36 -20.01
N GLY A 109 -5.57 -2.12 -20.42
CA GLY A 109 -6.32 -0.94 -20.00
C GLY A 109 -5.83 -0.27 -18.71
N ILE A 110 -4.80 -0.81 -18.05
CA ILE A 110 -4.17 -0.07 -16.94
C ILE A 110 -3.37 1.11 -17.50
N PRO A 111 -3.45 2.29 -16.85
CA PRO A 111 -2.60 3.40 -17.21
C PRO A 111 -1.12 3.08 -16.97
N ILE A 112 -0.28 3.49 -17.91
CA ILE A 112 1.17 3.32 -17.89
C ILE A 112 1.81 4.71 -17.82
N ASP A 113 2.78 4.88 -16.94
CA ASP A 113 3.49 6.15 -16.69
C ASP A 113 4.81 6.29 -17.45
N ALA A 114 5.30 5.22 -18.08
CA ALA A 114 6.53 5.22 -18.84
C ALA A 114 6.53 4.16 -19.95
N ASP A 115 7.16 4.46 -21.09
CA ASP A 115 7.26 3.53 -22.23
C ASP A 115 8.40 2.51 -22.08
N VAL A 116 9.36 2.76 -21.19
CA VAL A 116 10.56 1.95 -20.99
C VAL A 116 10.84 1.73 -19.50
N GLY A 117 11.52 0.63 -19.19
CA GLY A 117 11.89 0.25 -17.83
C GLY A 117 11.21 -1.04 -17.37
N ALA A 118 11.57 -1.48 -16.17
CA ALA A 118 11.04 -2.68 -15.52
C ALA A 118 10.28 -2.29 -14.25
N ARG A 119 9.34 -3.13 -13.80
CA ARG A 119 8.55 -2.88 -12.59
C ARG A 119 8.41 -4.14 -11.76
N ALA A 120 8.63 -3.99 -10.46
CA ALA A 120 8.36 -5.02 -9.47
C ALA A 120 7.22 -4.57 -8.55
N PHE A 121 6.33 -5.50 -8.24
CA PHE A 121 5.29 -5.35 -7.23
C PHE A 121 5.62 -6.33 -6.11
N LEU A 122 5.85 -5.82 -4.91
CA LEU A 122 6.32 -6.60 -3.77
C LEU A 122 5.30 -6.52 -2.63
N PRO A 123 4.87 -7.64 -2.06
CA PRO A 123 3.95 -7.62 -0.94
C PRO A 123 4.72 -7.23 0.34
N LEU A 124 4.32 -6.13 0.96
CA LEU A 124 4.85 -5.71 2.26
C LEU A 124 3.99 -6.33 3.37
N ILE A 125 4.28 -7.60 3.68
CA ILE A 125 3.58 -8.33 4.73
C ILE A 125 4.44 -8.26 5.99
N ALA A 126 3.98 -7.51 6.99
CA ALA A 126 4.53 -7.62 8.32
C ALA A 126 4.30 -9.06 8.80
N SER A 127 5.36 -9.87 8.78
CA SER A 127 5.35 -11.20 9.39
C SER A 127 5.17 -10.95 10.87
N GLY A 128 3.94 -11.01 11.36
CA GLY A 128 3.60 -10.68 12.74
C GLY A 128 4.60 -11.31 13.71
N ARG A 129 5.52 -10.49 14.22
CA ARG A 129 6.32 -10.77 15.39
C ARG A 129 6.17 -9.58 16.30
N PRO A 130 5.45 -9.71 17.43
CA PRO A 130 5.65 -8.80 18.55
C PRO A 130 7.11 -8.83 19.01
#